data_AF-A0A0F0H9F6-F1
#
_entry.id   AF-A0A0F0H9F6-F1
#
_cell.length_a   1.000
_cell.length_b   1.000
_cell.length_c   1.000
_cell.angle_alpha   90.00
_cell.angle_beta   90.00
_cell.angle_gamma   90.00
#
_symmetry.space_group_name_H-M   'P 1'
#
loop_
_entity.id
_entity.type
_entity.pdbx_description
1 polymer ?
#
loop_
_entity_poly.entity_id
_entity_poly.type
_entity_poly.pdbx_seq_one_letter_code
_entity_poly.pdbx_strand_id
1 'polypeptide(L)' 'MSVFPSGTTRTSASNLNFTAGQTIPNLVVVPVVNGRVSFYNNAGSVDLIADITGYFSK' A
#
# COMPACT_ATOMS: atom_id res chain seq x y z
N MET A 1 -1.47 6.26 -4.40
CA MET A 1 -1.31 4.88 -3.88
C MET A 1 -2.29 4.65 -2.75
N SER A 2 -3.00 3.52 -2.80
CA SER A 2 -3.81 3.01 -1.69
C SER A 2 -3.34 1.61 -1.31
N VAL A 3 -3.25 1.35 -0.01
CA VAL A 3 -2.82 0.09 0.59
C VAL A 3 -3.94 -0.37 1.54
N PHE A 4 -4.44 -1.58 1.35
CA PHE A 4 -5.65 -2.05 2.04
C PHE A 4 -5.65 -3.58 2.23
N PRO A 5 -6.46 -4.11 3.17
CA PRO A 5 -6.54 -5.55 3.43
C PRO A 5 -6.93 -6.33 2.18
N SER A 6 -6.23 -7.44 1.92
CA SER A 6 -6.51 -8.29 0.77
C SER A 6 -7.94 -8.85 0.83
N GLY A 7 -8.62 -8.86 -0.31
CA GLY A 7 -9.99 -9.36 -0.44
C GLY A 7 -11.09 -8.38 0.01
N THR A 8 -10.73 -7.17 0.45
CA THR A 8 -11.71 -6.11 0.79
C THR A 8 -11.91 -5.14 -0.38
N THR A 9 -13.08 -4.50 -0.42
CA THR A 9 -13.32 -3.39 -1.34
C THR A 9 -12.47 -2.19 -0.94
N ARG A 10 -11.65 -1.71 -1.87
CA ARG A 10 -10.82 -0.51 -1.70
C ARG A 10 -11.71 0.72 -1.45
N THR A 11 -11.34 1.57 -0.48
CA THR A 11 -11.97 2.90 -0.31
C THR A 11 -11.35 3.94 -1.24
N SER A 12 -11.93 5.14 -1.34
CA SER A 12 -11.34 6.25 -2.11
C SER A 12 -10.10 6.87 -1.44
N ALA A 13 -9.75 6.48 -0.22
CA ALA A 13 -8.62 7.05 0.51
C ALA A 13 -7.28 6.63 -0.11
N SER A 14 -6.33 7.56 -0.17
CA SER A 14 -4.93 7.30 -0.53
C SER A 14 -4.04 7.33 0.71
N ASN A 15 -2.98 6.52 0.70
CA ASN A 15 -1.92 6.56 1.72
C ASN A 15 -0.75 7.44 1.28
N LEU A 16 -0.48 7.50 -0.03
CA LEU A 16 0.63 8.26 -0.59
C LEU A 16 0.21 8.85 -1.94
N ASN A 17 0.43 10.15 -2.10
CA ASN A 17 0.18 10.89 -3.34
C ASN A 17 1.52 11.30 -3.94
N PHE A 18 1.77 10.93 -5.19
CA PHE A 18 2.99 11.23 -5.91
C PHE A 18 2.67 11.51 -7.38
N THR A 19 3.60 12.18 -8.06
CA THR A 19 3.58 12.44 -9.50
C THR A 19 4.72 11.69 -10.21
N ALA A 20 4.64 11.62 -11.54
CA ALA A 20 5.66 10.95 -12.35
C ALA A 20 7.07 11.53 -12.10
N GLY A 21 8.06 10.66 -11.99
CA GLY A 21 9.45 11.01 -11.71
C GLY A 21 9.81 11.17 -10.23
N GLN A 22 8.85 10.98 -9.31
CA GLN A 22 9.11 11.02 -7.88
C GLN A 22 9.44 9.63 -7.31
N THR A 23 10.45 9.56 -6.46
CA THR A 23 10.72 8.41 -5.57
C THR A 23 10.55 8.89 -4.14
N ILE A 24 9.42 8.55 -3.52
CA ILE A 24 9.08 9.00 -2.16
C ILE A 24 8.62 7.82 -1.30
N PRO A 25 9.14 7.66 -0.07
CA PRO A 25 8.73 6.60 0.85
C PRO A 25 7.49 6.99 1.67
N ASN A 26 6.80 5.99 2.21
CA ASN A 26 5.77 6.16 3.24
C ASN A 26 5.63 4.90 4.09
N LEU A 27 5.33 5.04 5.38
CA LEU A 27 5.00 3.92 6.27
C LEU A 27 3.49 3.79 6.41
N VAL A 28 2.97 2.57 6.28
CA VAL A 28 1.53 2.26 6.43
C VAL A 28 1.35 1.06 7.36
N VAL A 29 0.39 1.15 8.27
CA VAL A 29 -0.10 0.01 9.06
C VAL A 29 -1.41 -0.49 8.46
N VAL A 30 -1.47 -1.77 8.08
CA VAL A 30 -2.63 -2.37 7.43
C VAL A 30 -2.85 -3.81 7.92
N PRO A 31 -4.10 -4.25 8.15
CA PRO A 31 -4.38 -5.65 8.44
C PRO A 31 -3.90 -6.58 7.32
N VAL A 32 -3.15 -7.61 7.70
CA VAL A 32 -2.72 -8.67 6.80
C VAL A 32 -3.79 -9.76 6.77
N VAL A 33 -4.25 -10.13 5.57
CA VAL A 33 -5.27 -11.17 5.37
C VAL A 33 -4.66 -12.32 4.59
N ASN A 34 -4.55 -13.50 5.21
CA ASN A 34 -3.93 -14.69 4.61
C ASN A 34 -2.52 -14.43 4.05
N GLY A 35 -1.70 -13.66 4.78
CA GLY A 35 -0.35 -13.28 4.37
C GLY A 35 -0.29 -12.27 3.21
N ARG A 36 -1.41 -11.62 2.86
CA ARG A 36 -1.50 -10.71 1.73
C ARG A 36 -2.03 -9.33 2.12
N VAL A 37 -1.58 -8.33 1.36
CA VAL A 37 -2.02 -6.94 1.35
C VAL A 37 -2.19 -6.52 -0.10
N SER A 38 -3.17 -5.66 -0.39
CA SER A 38 -3.42 -5.14 -1.72
C SER A 38 -2.88 -3.73 -1.89
N PHE A 39 -2.22 -3.47 -3.03
CA PHE A 39 -1.74 -2.16 -3.45
C PHE A 39 -2.48 -1.72 -4.71
N TYR A 40 -2.84 -0.45 -4.78
CA TYR A 40 -3.48 0.14 -5.95
C TYR A 40 -2.80 1.46 -6.35
N ASN A 41 -2.30 1.47 -7.59
CA ASN A 41 -1.86 2.68 -8.27
C ASN A 41 -3.00 3.28 -9.09
N ASN A 42 -3.25 4.58 -8.94
CA ASN A 42 -4.42 5.23 -9.56
C ASN A 42 -4.25 5.48 -11.06
N ALA A 43 -3.02 5.66 -11.53
CA ALA A 43 -2.75 5.94 -12.94
C ALA A 43 -1.32 5.57 -13.33
N GLY A 44 -1.15 5.10 -14.57
CA GLY A 44 0.15 4.72 -15.12
C GLY A 44 0.78 3.51 -14.44
N SER A 45 2.10 3.38 -14.62
CA SER A 45 2.92 2.33 -14.02
C SER A 45 3.82 2.92 -12.92
N VAL A 46 4.18 2.09 -11.94
CA VAL A 46 5.07 2.48 -10.84
C VAL A 46 6.00 1.31 -10.50
N ASP A 47 7.25 1.62 -10.20
CA ASP A 47 8.15 0.69 -9.53
C ASP A 47 7.86 0.73 -8.02
N LEU A 48 7.45 -0.40 -7.46
CA LEU A 48 7.04 -0.51 -6.07
C LEU A 48 7.99 -1.42 -5.30
N ILE A 49 8.57 -0.89 -4.22
CA ILE A 49 9.28 -1.66 -3.20
C ILE A 49 8.45 -1.60 -1.93
N ALA A 50 8.28 -2.74 -1.27
CA ALA A 50 7.63 -2.84 0.03
C ALA A 50 8.48 -3.69 0.96
N ASP A 51 8.80 -3.15 2.13
CA ASP A 51 9.46 -3.84 3.23
C ASP A 51 8.55 -3.88 4.47
N ILE A 52 8.84 -4.80 5.39
CA ILE A 52 8.09 -4.95 6.64
C ILE A 52 9.00 -4.50 7.78
N THR A 53 8.67 -3.38 8.41
CA THR A 53 9.36 -2.91 9.62
C THR A 53 8.97 -3.73 10.86
N GLY A 54 7.76 -4.29 10.88
CA GLY A 54 7.27 -5.13 11.97
C GLY A 54 5.85 -5.64 11.74
N TYR A 55 5.39 -6.56 12.60
CA TYR A 55 4.02 -7.07 12.58
C TYR A 55 3.46 -7.16 14.00
N PHE A 56 2.19 -6.83 14.16
CA PHE A 56 1.48 -7.05 15.41
C PHE A 56 0.96 -8.49 15.43
N SER A 57 1.34 -9.25 16.46
CA SER A 57 0.78 -10.56 16.76
C SER A 57 -0.03 -10.51 18.05
N LYS A 58 -0.86 -11.52 18.26
CA LYS A 58 -1.35 -11.83 19.62
C LYS A 58 -0.24 -12.48 20.43
#